data_AF-A0A2V9G116-F1
#
_entry.id   AF-A0A2V9G116-F1
#
_cell.length_a   1.000
_cell.length_b   1.000
_cell.length_c   1.000
_cell.angle_alpha   90.00
_cell.angle_beta   90.00
_cell.angle_gamma   90.00
#
_symmetry.space_group_name_H-M   'P 1'
#
loop_
_entity.id
_entity.type
_entity.pdbx_description
1 polymer ?
#
loop_
_entity_poly.entity_id
_entity_poly.type
_entity_poly.pdbx_seq_one_letter_code
_entity_poly.pdbx_strand_id
1 'polypeptide(L)'
;MAGVRDARHLWVTPKASILTVVIGGFFIFPLTQMLLRLPGRRASLSRENPFNSLGMQIAFVLPFSMLLLVPVGLYNLNWFFPALMVLLGAHYLPFATLYGMPLFLYLAGILIAMGVVIAHYFSRTFSLGAWIAGLALFAFAWIGRSIATGEASAPSTH
;
A
#
# COMPACT_ATOMS: atom_id res chain seq x y z
N MET A 1 -20.47 -14.70 -34.50
CA MET A 1 -19.84 -13.42 -34.12
C MET A 1 -19.81 -13.34 -32.60
N ALA A 2 -18.76 -13.91 -31.99
CA ALA A 2 -18.53 -13.91 -30.55
C ALA A 2 -17.20 -13.20 -30.30
N GLY A 3 -17.11 -12.38 -29.23
CA GLY A 3 -15.81 -12.04 -28.65
C GLY A 3 -15.39 -10.56 -28.53
N VAL A 4 -16.29 -9.56 -28.62
CA VAL A 4 -15.88 -8.14 -28.45
C VAL A 4 -16.64 -7.41 -27.32
N ARG A 5 -17.45 -8.07 -26.49
CA ARG A 5 -18.29 -7.37 -25.49
C ARG A 5 -17.75 -7.28 -24.06
N ASP A 6 -16.80 -8.10 -23.62
CA ASP A 6 -16.69 -8.31 -22.16
C ASP A 6 -15.41 -7.78 -21.50
N ALA A 7 -14.61 -6.98 -22.20
CA ALA A 7 -13.48 -6.31 -21.56
C ALA A 7 -13.95 -5.27 -20.54
N ARG A 8 -15.08 -4.58 -20.73
CA ARG A 8 -15.50 -3.51 -19.79
C ARG A 8 -16.15 -4.05 -18.51
N HIS A 9 -16.87 -5.18 -18.60
CA HIS A 9 -17.53 -5.78 -17.44
C HIS A 9 -16.53 -6.41 -16.46
N LEU A 10 -15.44 -7.00 -16.95
CA LEU A 10 -14.37 -7.54 -16.11
C LEU A 10 -13.83 -6.49 -15.13
N TRP A 11 -13.61 -5.25 -15.56
CA TRP A 11 -12.96 -4.18 -14.78
C TRP A 11 -13.87 -3.56 -13.72
N VAL A 12 -15.17 -3.86 -13.77
CA VAL A 12 -16.19 -3.31 -12.86
C VAL A 12 -16.70 -4.39 -11.88
N THR A 13 -16.13 -5.61 -11.90
CA THR A 13 -16.51 -6.64 -10.93
C THR A 13 -15.70 -6.54 -9.63
N PRO A 14 -16.31 -6.81 -8.46
CA PRO A 14 -15.59 -6.90 -7.19
C PRO A 14 -14.41 -7.87 -7.22
N LYS A 15 -14.56 -8.99 -7.95
CA LYS A 15 -13.50 -9.99 -8.12
C LYS A 15 -12.27 -9.42 -8.82
N ALA A 16 -12.46 -8.64 -9.88
CA ALA A 16 -11.33 -8.02 -10.57
C ALA A 16 -10.64 -6.98 -9.68
N SER A 17 -11.39 -6.16 -8.95
CA SER A 17 -10.79 -5.18 -8.02
C SER A 17 -9.94 -5.86 -6.94
N ILE A 18 -10.44 -6.96 -6.36
CA ILE A 18 -9.71 -7.77 -5.38
C ILE A 18 -8.46 -8.38 -6.00
N LEU A 19 -8.59 -8.98 -7.18
CA LEU A 19 -7.46 -9.62 -7.87
C LEU A 19 -6.38 -8.59 -8.23
N THR A 20 -6.78 -7.42 -8.73
CA THR A 20 -5.86 -6.33 -9.04
C THR A 20 -5.08 -5.86 -7.81
N VAL A 21 -5.75 -5.67 -6.66
CA VAL A 21 -5.04 -5.21 -5.46
C VAL A 21 -4.15 -6.30 -4.84
N VAL A 22 -4.58 -7.56 -4.89
CA VAL A 22 -3.77 -8.69 -4.37
C VAL A 22 -2.53 -8.92 -5.23
N ILE A 23 -2.70 -9.04 -6.55
CA ILE A 23 -1.57 -9.23 -7.46
C ILE A 23 -0.69 -7.99 -7.46
N GLY A 24 -1.28 -6.80 -7.61
CA GLY A 24 -0.54 -5.54 -7.61
C GLY A 24 0.25 -5.33 -6.32
N GLY A 25 -0.38 -5.56 -5.17
CA GLY A 25 0.25 -5.45 -3.85
C GLY A 25 1.38 -6.46 -3.64
N PHE A 26 1.23 -7.70 -4.12
CA PHE A 26 2.29 -8.70 -4.00
C PHE A 26 3.52 -8.34 -4.84
N PHE A 27 3.32 -7.83 -6.05
CA PHE A 27 4.42 -7.52 -6.97
C PHE A 27 4.97 -6.09 -6.83
N ILE A 28 4.38 -5.23 -6.01
CA ILE A 28 4.80 -3.82 -5.93
C ILE A 28 6.27 -3.68 -5.51
N PHE A 29 6.72 -4.45 -4.52
CA PHE A 29 8.09 -4.39 -4.03
C PHE A 29 9.13 -4.88 -5.06
N PRO A 30 9.01 -6.10 -5.62
CA PRO A 30 9.97 -6.56 -6.62
C PRO A 30 9.97 -5.68 -7.87
N LEU A 31 8.81 -5.18 -8.31
CA LEU A 31 8.74 -4.23 -9.43
C LEU A 31 9.44 -2.91 -9.11
N THR A 32 9.23 -2.35 -7.91
CA THR A 32 9.91 -1.13 -7.47
C THR A 32 11.42 -1.33 -7.41
N GLN A 33 11.89 -2.46 -6.86
CA GLN A 33 13.31 -2.80 -6.82
C GLN A 33 13.90 -2.92 -8.23
N MET A 34 13.18 -3.53 -9.18
CA MET A 34 13.62 -3.65 -10.57
C MET A 34 13.73 -2.27 -11.23
N LEU A 35 12.70 -1.42 -11.08
CA LEU A 35 12.66 -0.07 -11.64
C LEU A 35 13.76 0.83 -11.06
N LEU A 36 14.02 0.76 -9.76
CA LEU A 36 15.08 1.53 -9.09
C LEU A 36 16.50 1.10 -9.48
N ARG A 37 16.67 -0.12 -9.99
CA ARG A 37 17.96 -0.62 -10.47
C ARG A 37 18.28 -0.19 -11.90
N LEU A 38 17.28 0.19 -12.71
CA LEU A 38 17.49 0.65 -14.10
C LEU A 38 18.47 1.84 -14.21
N PRO A 39 18.43 2.85 -13.31
CA PRO A 39 19.39 3.96 -13.31
C PRO A 39 20.76 3.63 -12.70
N GLY A 40 21.06 2.36 -12.36
CA GLY A 40 22.33 1.95 -11.74
C GLY A 40 22.49 2.33 -10.26
N ARG A 41 21.44 2.85 -9.60
CA ARG A 41 21.46 3.21 -8.17
C ARG A 41 21.18 1.98 -7.30
N ARG A 42 21.75 1.98 -6.07
CA ARG A 42 21.41 0.98 -5.05
C ARG A 42 19.95 1.17 -4.65
N ALA A 43 19.13 0.14 -4.90
CA ALA A 43 17.71 0.11 -4.54
C ALA A 43 17.43 -0.36 -3.11
N SER A 44 18.47 -0.80 -2.39
CA SER A 44 18.38 -1.23 -0.99
C SER A 44 18.71 -0.07 -0.05
N LEU A 45 18.17 -0.15 1.17
CA LEU A 45 18.69 0.57 2.33
C LEU A 45 20.22 0.35 2.47
N SER A 46 20.90 1.27 3.16
CA SER A 46 22.34 1.15 3.40
C SER A 46 22.65 -0.20 4.06
N ARG A 47 23.75 -0.85 3.68
CA ARG A 47 24.15 -2.15 4.27
C ARG A 47 24.38 -2.04 5.78
N GLU A 48 24.67 -0.84 6.26
CA GLU A 48 24.89 -0.49 7.67
C GLU A 48 23.59 -0.35 8.47
N ASN A 49 22.41 -0.31 7.80
CA ASN A 49 21.14 -0.23 8.52
C ASN A 49 20.87 -1.57 9.27
N PRO A 50 20.84 -1.57 10.61
CA PRO A 50 20.63 -2.78 11.39
C PRO A 50 19.24 -3.40 11.18
N PHE A 51 18.29 -2.65 10.61
CA PHE A 51 16.92 -3.07 10.34
C PHE A 51 16.71 -3.67 8.95
N ASN A 52 17.76 -3.94 8.16
CA ASN A 52 17.60 -4.54 6.82
C ASN A 52 16.85 -5.89 6.85
N SER A 53 17.19 -6.76 7.80
CA SER A 53 16.47 -8.04 7.99
C SER A 53 15.02 -7.80 8.42
N LEU A 54 14.78 -6.78 9.23
CA LEU A 54 13.44 -6.41 9.68
C LEU A 54 12.58 -5.88 8.52
N GLY A 55 13.16 -5.11 7.59
CA GLY A 55 12.47 -4.63 6.39
C GLY A 55 11.91 -5.76 5.52
N MET A 56 12.69 -6.83 5.35
CA MET A 56 12.22 -8.02 4.63
C MET A 56 11.07 -8.73 5.37
N GLN A 57 11.15 -8.85 6.70
CA GLN A 57 10.06 -9.42 7.49
C GLN A 57 8.78 -8.58 7.36
N ILE A 58 8.89 -7.25 7.50
CA ILE A 58 7.78 -6.31 7.35
C ILE A 58 7.12 -6.45 5.97
N ALA A 59 7.92 -6.58 4.90
CA ALA A 59 7.42 -6.75 3.54
C ALA A 59 6.49 -7.97 3.38
N PHE A 60 6.75 -9.05 4.13
CA PHE A 60 5.91 -10.26 4.10
C PHE A 60 4.70 -10.19 5.05
N VAL A 61 4.69 -9.31 6.05
CA VAL A 61 3.56 -9.17 6.99
C VAL A 61 2.26 -8.89 6.25
N LEU A 62 2.26 -7.92 5.31
CA LEU A 62 1.03 -7.55 4.62
C LEU A 62 0.49 -8.69 3.74
N PRO A 63 1.26 -9.29 2.80
CA PRO A 63 0.79 -10.42 1.99
C PRO A 63 0.23 -11.59 2.82
N PHE A 64 0.87 -11.94 3.93
CA PHE A 64 0.37 -13.01 4.80
C PHE A 64 -0.89 -12.59 5.57
N SER A 65 -0.95 -11.36 6.08
CA SER A 65 -2.16 -10.85 6.73
C SER A 65 -3.36 -10.76 5.79
N MET A 66 -3.13 -10.52 4.49
CA MET A 66 -4.19 -10.46 3.49
C MET A 66 -4.94 -11.79 3.30
N LEU A 67 -4.37 -12.93 3.73
CA LEU A 67 -5.11 -14.20 3.76
C LEU A 67 -6.36 -14.10 4.66
N LEU A 68 -6.33 -13.28 5.71
CA LEU A 68 -7.49 -13.03 6.58
C LEU A 68 -8.60 -12.23 5.87
N LEU A 69 -8.31 -11.57 4.75
CA LEU A 69 -9.35 -10.87 3.98
C LEU A 69 -10.28 -11.84 3.24
N VAL A 70 -9.88 -13.10 3.04
CA VAL A 70 -10.74 -14.13 2.46
C VAL A 70 -11.98 -14.37 3.33
N PRO A 71 -11.86 -14.79 4.61
CA PRO A 71 -13.04 -14.96 5.47
C PRO A 71 -13.82 -13.65 5.69
N VAL A 72 -13.13 -12.50 5.78
CA VAL A 72 -13.81 -11.18 5.89
C VAL A 72 -14.68 -10.91 4.67
N GLY A 73 -14.15 -11.11 3.45
CA GLY A 73 -14.89 -10.90 2.21
C GLY A 73 -16.02 -11.91 1.99
N LEU A 74 -15.86 -13.15 2.47
CA LEU A 74 -16.92 -14.16 2.46
C LEU A 74 -18.05 -13.82 3.43
N TYR A 75 -17.73 -13.24 4.58
CA TYR A 75 -18.73 -12.78 5.56
C TYR A 75 -19.47 -11.52 5.05
N ASN A 76 -18.73 -10.51 4.61
CA ASN A 76 -19.29 -9.31 4.01
C ASN A 76 -18.29 -8.69 3.03
N LEU A 77 -18.63 -8.77 1.74
CA LEU A 77 -17.76 -8.29 0.67
C LEU A 77 -17.40 -6.81 0.80
N ASN A 78 -18.31 -5.98 1.31
CA ASN A 78 -18.05 -4.55 1.50
C ASN A 78 -17.05 -4.24 2.62
N TRP A 79 -16.70 -5.22 3.45
CA TRP A 79 -15.66 -5.07 4.48
C TRP A 79 -14.26 -5.37 3.97
N PHE A 80 -14.12 -5.92 2.76
CA PHE A 80 -12.81 -6.27 2.19
C PHE A 80 -11.84 -5.07 2.15
N PHE A 81 -12.24 -3.97 1.50
CA PHE A 81 -11.37 -2.80 1.35
C PHE A 81 -11.13 -2.03 2.66
N PRO A 82 -12.15 -1.80 3.51
CA PRO A 82 -11.94 -1.21 4.83
C PRO A 82 -11.00 -2.04 5.72
N ALA A 83 -11.11 -3.37 5.70
CA ALA A 83 -10.20 -4.25 6.42
C ALA A 83 -8.78 -4.18 5.83
N LEU A 84 -8.65 -4.17 4.49
CA LEU A 84 -7.37 -3.98 3.83
C LEU A 84 -6.73 -2.64 4.19
N MET A 85 -7.50 -1.56 4.33
CA MET A 85 -6.98 -0.26 4.78
C MET A 85 -6.35 -0.34 6.17
N VAL A 86 -6.98 -1.07 7.09
CA VAL A 86 -6.44 -1.25 8.45
C VAL A 86 -5.15 -2.07 8.42
N LEU A 87 -5.14 -3.21 7.70
CA LEU A 87 -3.93 -4.04 7.55
C LEU A 87 -2.80 -3.27 6.88
N LEU A 88 -3.10 -2.51 5.83
CA LEU A 88 -2.14 -1.70 5.10
C LEU A 88 -1.61 -0.56 5.97
N GLY A 89 -2.47 0.14 6.72
CA GLY A 89 -2.03 1.17 7.65
C GLY A 89 -1.14 0.62 8.77
N ALA A 90 -1.49 -0.53 9.35
CA ALA A 90 -0.64 -1.22 10.34
C ALA A 90 0.71 -1.63 9.74
N HIS A 91 0.74 -2.06 8.48
CA HIS A 91 1.97 -2.35 7.74
C HIS A 91 2.87 -1.12 7.55
N TYR A 92 2.31 0.11 7.55
CA TYR A 92 3.10 1.34 7.46
C TYR A 92 3.73 1.80 8.78
N LEU A 93 3.27 1.32 9.94
CA LEU A 93 3.82 1.75 11.25
C LEU A 93 5.33 1.49 11.38
N PRO A 94 5.86 0.29 11.05
CA PRO A 94 7.28 0.01 11.19
C PRO A 94 8.16 0.87 10.26
N PHE A 95 7.61 1.39 9.16
CA PHE A 95 8.34 2.21 8.21
C PHE A 95 8.73 3.59 8.77
N ALA A 96 8.00 4.09 9.78
CA ALA A 96 8.41 5.29 10.50
C ALA A 96 9.79 5.12 11.15
N THR A 97 10.03 3.96 11.77
CA THR A 97 11.32 3.62 12.39
C THR A 97 12.36 3.23 11.35
N LEU A 98 11.97 2.41 10.36
CA LEU A 98 12.89 1.87 9.35
C LEU A 98 13.50 2.95 8.46
N TYR A 99 12.73 4.00 8.14
CA TYR A 99 13.18 5.13 7.33
C TYR A 99 13.44 6.41 8.16
N GLY A 100 13.11 6.43 9.45
CA GLY A 100 13.25 7.63 10.29
C GLY A 100 12.29 8.77 9.92
N MET A 101 11.22 8.50 9.15
CA MET A 101 10.31 9.52 8.63
C MET A 101 8.94 9.46 9.34
N PRO A 102 8.53 10.50 10.10
CA PRO A 102 7.24 10.52 10.78
C PRO A 102 6.04 10.53 9.82
N LEU A 103 6.26 10.86 8.54
CA LEU A 103 5.27 10.79 7.45
C LEU A 103 4.50 9.45 7.44
N PHE A 104 5.19 8.34 7.71
CA PHE A 104 4.58 7.01 7.73
C PHE A 104 3.61 6.80 8.90
N LEU A 105 3.80 7.48 10.04
CA LEU A 105 2.84 7.43 11.15
C LEU A 105 1.53 8.12 10.79
N TYR A 106 1.60 9.27 10.09
CA TYR A 106 0.41 9.97 9.61
C TYR A 106 -0.35 9.14 8.57
N LEU A 107 0.37 8.53 7.61
CA LEU A 107 -0.24 7.64 6.63
C LEU A 107 -0.92 6.43 7.30
N ALA A 108 -0.22 5.79 8.25
CA ALA A 108 -0.75 4.65 9.00
C ALA A 108 -2.03 5.03 9.77
N GLY A 109 -2.00 6.15 10.50
CA GLY A 109 -3.14 6.65 11.27
C GLY A 109 -4.34 6.96 10.38
N ILE A 110 -4.13 7.63 9.25
CA ILE A 110 -5.21 7.96 8.29
C ILE A 110 -5.83 6.68 7.72
N LEU A 111 -5.01 5.72 7.26
CA LEU A 111 -5.52 4.48 6.67
C LEU A 111 -6.30 3.64 7.70
N ILE A 112 -5.79 3.50 8.92
CA ILE A 112 -6.47 2.76 9.99
C ILE A 112 -7.79 3.46 10.35
N ALA A 113 -7.75 4.76 10.66
CA ALA A 113 -8.94 5.50 11.07
C ALA A 113 -10.02 5.49 9.98
N MET A 114 -9.65 5.77 8.73
CA MET A 114 -10.59 5.74 7.62
C MET A 114 -11.10 4.33 7.33
N GLY A 115 -10.28 3.29 7.47
CA GLY A 115 -10.73 1.90 7.36
C GLY A 115 -11.82 1.57 8.37
N VAL A 116 -11.63 1.94 9.64
CA VAL A 116 -12.63 1.74 10.70
C VAL A 116 -13.91 2.56 10.43
N VAL A 117 -13.78 3.83 10.06
CA VAL A 117 -14.91 4.72 9.75
C VAL A 117 -15.72 4.17 8.57
N ILE A 118 -15.07 3.76 7.49
CA ILE A 118 -15.75 3.20 6.31
C ILE A 118 -16.43 1.88 6.66
N ALA A 119 -15.79 1.01 7.45
CA ALA A 119 -16.38 -0.25 7.88
C ALA A 119 -17.65 -0.07 8.71
N HIS A 120 -17.73 0.96 9.56
CA HIS A 120 -18.91 1.22 10.40
C HIS A 120 -20.00 2.02 9.68
N TYR A 121 -19.63 3.13 9.03
CA TYR A 121 -20.60 4.11 8.56
C TYR A 121 -20.89 4.02 7.05
N PHE A 122 -20.02 3.38 6.27
CA PHE A 122 -20.11 3.33 4.81
C PHE A 122 -20.03 1.90 4.25
N SER A 123 -20.41 0.90 5.05
CA SER A 123 -20.36 -0.53 4.72
C SER A 123 -21.29 -0.98 3.59
N ARG A 124 -22.03 -0.05 2.96
CA ARG A 124 -22.85 -0.32 1.78
C ARG A 124 -22.09 -0.14 0.46
N THR A 125 -20.91 0.51 0.49
CA THR A 125 -20.16 0.85 -0.71
C THR A 125 -18.86 0.06 -0.79
N PHE A 126 -18.82 -0.93 -1.68
CA PHE A 126 -17.66 -1.80 -1.87
C PHE A 126 -16.36 -1.03 -2.17
N SER A 127 -16.39 -0.11 -3.13
CA SER A 127 -15.19 0.52 -3.69
C SER A 127 -14.68 1.74 -2.92
N LEU A 128 -15.42 2.25 -1.94
CA LEU A 128 -15.08 3.51 -1.27
C LEU A 128 -13.72 3.42 -0.58
N GLY A 129 -13.48 2.33 0.15
CA GLY A 129 -12.19 2.09 0.81
C GLY A 129 -11.02 2.03 -0.18
N ALA A 130 -11.23 1.43 -1.36
CA ALA A 130 -10.20 1.35 -2.40
C ALA A 130 -9.80 2.73 -2.92
N TRP A 131 -10.78 3.59 -3.21
CA TRP A 131 -10.54 4.95 -3.71
C TRP A 131 -9.86 5.84 -2.67
N ILE A 132 -10.34 5.81 -1.42
CA ILE A 132 -9.75 6.60 -0.34
C ILE A 132 -8.32 6.15 -0.06
N ALA A 133 -8.06 4.84 0.02
CA ALA A 133 -6.72 4.31 0.19
C ALA A 133 -5.79 4.71 -0.97
N GLY A 134 -6.24 4.53 -2.21
CA GLY A 134 -5.46 4.88 -3.40
C GLY A 134 -5.09 6.36 -3.45
N LEU A 135 -6.04 7.25 -3.14
CA LEU A 135 -5.81 8.69 -3.09
C LEU A 135 -4.83 9.05 -1.96
N ALA A 136 -4.99 8.47 -0.77
CA ALA A 136 -4.09 8.70 0.36
C ALA A 136 -2.65 8.26 0.02
N LEU A 137 -2.47 7.04 -0.51
CA LEU A 137 -1.17 6.53 -0.93
C LEU A 137 -0.53 7.41 -2.00
N PHE A 138 -1.31 7.84 -3.00
CA PHE A 138 -0.82 8.70 -4.08
C PHE A 138 -0.36 10.07 -3.56
N ALA A 139 -1.17 10.72 -2.71
CA ALA A 139 -0.83 12.00 -2.10
C ALA A 139 0.44 11.88 -1.23
N PHE A 140 0.51 10.86 -0.36
CA PHE A 140 1.65 10.65 0.51
C PHE A 140 2.93 10.25 -0.25
N ALA A 141 2.80 9.53 -1.37
CA ALA A 141 3.94 9.25 -2.25
C ALA A 141 4.52 10.54 -2.84
N TRP A 142 3.67 11.49 -3.26
CA TRP A 142 4.13 12.79 -3.76
C TRP A 142 4.80 13.63 -2.67
N ILE A 143 4.18 13.70 -1.48
CA ILE A 143 4.72 14.40 -0.32
C ILE A 143 6.08 13.81 0.08
N GLY A 144 6.15 12.49 0.23
CA GLY A 144 7.39 11.79 0.58
C GLY A 144 8.51 12.02 -0.44
N ARG A 145 8.17 12.00 -1.74
CA ARG A 145 9.13 12.35 -2.80
C ARG A 145 9.65 13.77 -2.63
N SER A 146 8.78 14.75 -2.40
CA SER A 146 9.19 16.15 -2.24
C SER A 146 10.14 16.36 -1.06
N ILE A 147 9.87 15.72 0.08
CA ILE A 147 10.71 15.76 1.28
C ILE A 147 12.09 15.17 0.98
N ALA A 148 12.13 13.95 0.41
CA ALA A 148 13.38 13.26 0.09
C ALA A 148 14.26 14.02 -0.93
N THR A 149 13.64 14.67 -1.94
CA THR A 149 14.39 15.51 -2.88
C THR A 149 14.91 16.80 -2.27
N GLY A 150 14.20 17.36 -1.28
CA GLY A 150 14.63 18.55 -0.55
C GLY A 150 15.87 18.28 0.30
N GLU A 151 15.88 17.18 1.05
CA GLU A 151 17.02 16.75 1.85
C GLU A 151 18.27 16.48 1.00
N ALA A 152 18.10 15.86 -0.18
CA ALA A 152 19.20 15.59 -1.10
C ALA A 152 19.82 16.85 -1.75
N SER A 153 19.09 17.98 -1.74
CA SER A 153 19.53 19.24 -2.37
C SER A 153 20.16 20.21 -1.35
N ALA A 154 20.07 19.92 -0.05
CA ALA A 154 20.65 20.75 1.00
C ALA A 154 22.20 20.65 0.97
N PRO A 155 22.93 21.77 1.06
CA PRO A 155 24.39 21.74 1.13
C PRO A 155 24.84 20.94 2.36
N SER A 156 25.79 20.02 2.18
CA SER A 156 26.41 19.31 3.29
C SER A 156 27.14 20.30 4.19
N THR A 157 26.55 20.65 5.32
CA THR A 157 27.24 21.37 6.40
C THR A 157 28.13 20.38 7.13
N HIS A 158 29.32 20.11 6.57
CA HIS A 158 30.44 19.46 7.23
C HIS A 158 31.70 20.27 6.96
#